data_AF-A0A9X5X5J7-F1
#
_entry.id   AF-A0A9X5X5J7-F1
#
_cell.length_a   1.000
_cell.length_b   1.000
_cell.length_c   1.000
_cell.angle_alpha   90.00
_cell.angle_beta   90.00
_cell.angle_gamma   90.00
#
_symmetry.space_group_name_H-M   'P 1'
#
loop_
_entity.id
_entity.type
_entity.pdbx_description
1 polymer ?
#
loop_
_entity_poly.entity_id
_entity_poly.type
_entity_poly.pdbx_seq_one_letter_code
_entity_poly.pdbx_strand_id
1 'polypeptide(L)'
;MALPTWDHPEPLAIDSAPVPEYGAGPLARLLPTLAAGMGVPGMTTAIPELTEADRNCVFLIDGLGWEQLKAHPDEAPFMSSLLGSSRGGTGRPITAGYPATTASSLASVGTGLPPGAHGLPGYTVRNPRTGGLMNQLRWSPWTEPRA
;
A
#
# COMPACT_ATOMS: atom_id res chain seq x y z
N MET A 1 29.83 16.10 -14.84
CA MET A 1 28.65 16.47 -14.02
C MET A 1 28.61 15.48 -12.87
N ALA A 2 28.89 15.93 -11.64
CA ALA A 2 28.84 15.04 -10.49
C ALA A 2 27.38 14.60 -10.27
N LEU A 3 27.15 13.30 -10.06
CA LEU A 3 25.82 12.82 -9.66
C LEU A 3 25.46 13.50 -8.32
N PRO A 4 24.22 13.96 -8.14
CA PRO A 4 23.82 14.53 -6.86
C PRO A 4 24.07 13.48 -5.76
N THR A 5 24.71 13.91 -4.67
CA THR A 5 24.81 13.12 -3.44
C THR A 5 23.41 12.98 -2.89
N TRP A 6 22.80 11.81 -3.09
CA TRP A 6 21.58 11.47 -2.40
C TRP A 6 21.97 11.24 -0.94
N ASP A 7 21.56 12.15 -0.06
CA ASP A 7 21.66 11.90 1.38
C ASP A 7 20.85 10.65 1.68
N HIS A 8 21.52 9.59 2.12
CA HIS A 8 20.82 8.39 2.53
C HIS A 8 19.90 8.76 3.71
N PRO A 9 18.60 8.46 3.63
CA PRO A 9 17.68 8.80 4.70
C PRO A 9 18.14 8.09 5.98
N GLU A 10 18.29 8.84 7.07
CA GLU A 10 18.55 8.24 8.37
C GLU A 10 17.36 7.34 8.76
N PRO A 11 17.60 6.06 9.10
CA PRO A 11 16.54 5.19 9.58
C PRO A 11 15.87 5.76 10.82
N LEU A 12 14.55 5.73 10.85
CA LEU A 12 13.79 6.07 12.06
C LEU A 12 14.17 5.14 13.21
N ALA A 13 14.19 5.69 14.44
CA ALA A 13 14.28 4.87 15.64
C ALA A 13 13.08 3.90 15.68
N ILE A 14 13.31 2.65 16.11
CA ILE A 14 12.30 1.57 16.04
C ILE A 14 11.00 1.94 16.77
N ASP A 15 11.11 2.62 17.90
CA ASP A 15 9.99 3.09 18.73
C ASP A 15 9.19 4.23 18.08
N SER A 16 9.79 4.93 17.12
CA SER A 16 9.17 6.01 16.34
C SER A 16 8.63 5.56 14.98
N ALA A 17 8.93 4.32 14.56
CA ALA A 17 8.53 3.82 13.26
C ALA A 17 7.00 3.69 13.17
N PRO A 18 6.35 4.23 12.13
CA PRO A 18 4.90 4.15 12.00
C PRO A 18 4.47 2.70 11.81
N VAL A 19 3.45 2.29 12.58
CA VAL A 19 2.87 0.95 12.49
C VAL A 19 1.73 0.96 11.46
N PRO A 20 1.62 -0.04 10.58
CA PRO A 20 0.48 -0.16 9.67
C PRO A 20 -0.85 -0.19 10.44
N GLU A 21 -1.79 0.68 10.04
CA GLU A 21 -3.12 0.77 10.64
C GLU A 21 -4.05 -0.35 10.10
N TYR A 22 -3.76 -1.62 10.41
CA TYR A 22 -4.54 -2.76 9.88
C TYR A 22 -6.05 -2.71 10.21
N GLY A 23 -6.48 -1.93 11.21
CA GLY A 23 -7.87 -1.76 11.63
C GLY A 23 -8.64 -0.66 10.89
N ALA A 24 -8.07 0.56 10.79
CA ALA A 24 -8.79 1.75 10.31
C ALA A 24 -8.22 2.36 9.03
N GLY A 25 -7.02 1.96 8.59
CA GLY A 25 -6.36 2.65 7.47
C GLY A 25 -5.21 1.93 6.79
N PRO A 26 -5.38 0.71 6.23
CA PRO A 26 -4.38 0.15 5.33
C PRO A 26 -4.83 0.22 3.87
N LEU A 27 -3.83 0.21 2.98
CA LEU A 27 -3.97 0.05 1.53
C LEU A 27 -4.87 -1.13 1.14
N ALA A 28 -4.83 -2.22 1.91
CA ALA A 28 -5.68 -3.39 1.72
C ALA A 28 -7.20 -3.08 1.83
N ARG A 29 -7.60 -2.03 2.56
CA ARG A 29 -9.02 -1.71 2.75
C ARG A 29 -9.60 -0.81 1.67
N LEU A 30 -8.77 -0.25 0.79
CA LEU A 30 -9.24 0.69 -0.23
C LEU A 30 -10.26 0.04 -1.17
N LEU A 31 -9.88 -1.00 -1.90
CA LEU A 31 -10.81 -1.64 -2.85
C LEU A 31 -12.05 -2.27 -2.19
N PRO A 32 -11.94 -2.98 -1.05
CA PRO A 32 -13.13 -3.44 -0.33
C PRO A 32 -14.08 -2.31 0.08
N THR A 33 -13.54 -1.16 0.50
CA THR A 33 -14.36 0.01 0.85
C THR A 33 -15.08 0.58 -0.36
N LEU A 34 -14.38 0.75 -1.49
CA LEU A 34 -14.99 1.24 -2.73
C LEU A 34 -16.06 0.26 -3.26
N ALA A 35 -15.81 -1.06 -3.16
CA ALA A 35 -16.76 -2.08 -3.55
C ALA A 35 -18.02 -2.10 -2.66
N ALA A 36 -17.84 -1.90 -1.34
CA ALA A 36 -18.96 -1.78 -0.41
C ALA A 36 -19.84 -0.56 -0.74
N GLY A 37 -19.24 0.61 -1.03
CA GLY A 37 -19.97 1.81 -1.46
C GLY A 37 -20.71 1.65 -2.80
N MET A 38 -20.30 0.70 -3.64
CA MET A 38 -21.01 0.32 -4.87
C MET A 38 -22.05 -0.78 -4.65
N GLY A 39 -22.29 -1.21 -3.40
CA GLY A 39 -23.28 -2.22 -3.07
C GLY A 39 -22.86 -3.68 -3.36
N VAL A 40 -21.56 -3.96 -3.51
CA VAL A 40 -21.07 -5.34 -3.73
C VAL A 40 -21.31 -6.19 -2.47
N PRO A 41 -22.05 -7.31 -2.56
CA PRO A 41 -22.33 -8.17 -1.40
C PRO A 41 -21.06 -8.71 -0.74
N GLY A 42 -21.06 -8.75 0.60
CA GLY A 42 -19.95 -9.30 1.39
C GLY A 42 -18.73 -8.39 1.53
N MET A 43 -18.78 -7.16 1.00
CA MET A 43 -17.75 -6.14 1.22
C MET A 43 -18.12 -5.22 2.38
N THR A 44 -17.11 -4.68 3.07
CA THR A 44 -17.30 -3.81 4.23
C THR A 44 -16.48 -2.53 4.09
N THR A 45 -17.13 -1.40 4.37
CA THR A 45 -16.49 -0.10 4.48
C THR A 45 -15.56 -0.07 5.68
N ALA A 46 -14.28 0.22 5.44
CA ALA A 46 -13.27 0.39 6.49
C ALA A 46 -12.55 1.75 6.42
N ILE A 47 -12.85 2.56 5.40
CA ILE A 47 -12.46 3.96 5.29
C ILE A 47 -13.75 4.80 5.21
N PRO A 48 -14.45 5.01 6.34
CA PRO A 48 -15.78 5.63 6.37
C PRO A 48 -15.79 7.09 5.91
N GLU A 49 -14.62 7.73 5.83
CA GLU A 49 -14.50 9.11 5.38
C GLU A 49 -14.62 9.24 3.85
N LEU A 50 -14.49 8.15 3.10
CA LEU A 50 -14.65 8.19 1.65
C LEU A 50 -16.12 8.37 1.28
N THR A 51 -16.41 9.46 0.56
CA THR A 51 -17.74 9.71 -0.01
C THR A 51 -18.12 8.61 -1.00
N GLU A 52 -19.36 8.16 -0.93
CA GLU A 52 -19.92 7.23 -1.92
C GLU A 52 -19.89 7.84 -3.33
N ALA A 53 -19.59 7.00 -4.31
CA ALA A 53 -19.51 7.41 -5.70
C ALA A 53 -20.06 6.30 -6.60
N ASP A 54 -20.82 6.70 -7.62
CA ASP A 54 -21.35 5.78 -8.63
C ASP A 54 -20.22 5.12 -9.46
N ARG A 55 -19.05 5.77 -9.55
CA ARG A 55 -17.89 5.34 -10.32
C ARG A 55 -16.61 5.65 -9.55
N ASN A 56 -15.73 4.66 -9.45
CA ASN A 56 -14.46 4.77 -8.75
C ASN A 56 -13.30 4.49 -9.72
N CYS A 57 -12.30 5.36 -9.73
CA CYS A 57 -11.03 5.14 -10.45
C CYS A 57 -9.91 5.08 -9.41
N VAL A 58 -9.17 3.97 -9.39
CA VAL A 58 -7.99 3.82 -8.51
C VAL A 58 -6.74 3.97 -9.35
N PHE A 59 -6.00 5.05 -9.09
CA PHE A 59 -4.68 5.29 -9.68
C PHE A 59 -3.61 5.02 -8.63
N LEU A 60 -2.86 3.94 -8.81
CA LEU A 60 -1.80 3.50 -7.90
C LEU A 60 -0.43 3.80 -8.51
N ILE A 61 0.38 4.57 -7.80
CA ILE A 61 1.76 4.88 -8.19
C ILE A 61 2.70 4.11 -7.27
N ASP A 62 3.58 3.29 -7.85
CA ASP A 62 4.56 2.53 -7.08
C ASP A 62 5.62 3.46 -6.46
N GLY A 63 5.96 3.23 -5.20
CA GLY A 63 7.01 3.96 -4.48
C GLY A 63 6.69 5.41 -4.08
N LEU A 64 5.53 5.97 -4.43
CA LEU A 64 5.16 7.34 -4.07
C LEU A 64 4.54 7.42 -2.66
N GLY A 65 5.24 8.09 -1.74
CA GLY A 65 4.85 8.23 -0.34
C GLY A 65 4.26 9.59 0.03
N TRP A 66 3.46 9.63 1.11
CA TRP A 66 2.88 10.86 1.66
C TRP A 66 3.94 11.90 2.04
N GLU A 67 5.01 11.47 2.73
CA GLU A 67 6.08 12.38 3.14
C GLU A 67 6.92 12.88 1.97
N GLN A 68 7.02 12.11 0.87
CA GLN A 68 7.68 12.59 -0.37
C GLN A 68 6.90 13.75 -0.99
N LEU A 69 5.56 13.65 -1.06
CA LEU A 69 4.71 14.74 -1.55
C LEU A 69 4.83 16.01 -0.67
N LYS A 70 4.90 15.84 0.65
CA LYS A 70 5.10 16.96 1.59
C LYS A 70 6.46 17.62 1.45
N ALA A 71 7.52 16.83 1.25
CA ALA A 71 8.89 17.32 1.14
C ALA A 71 9.16 17.98 -0.22
N HIS A 72 8.43 17.59 -1.27
CA HIS A 72 8.66 18.04 -2.66
C HIS A 72 7.38 18.57 -3.32
N PRO A 73 6.74 19.62 -2.76
CA PRO A 73 5.46 20.09 -3.26
C PRO A 73 5.51 20.59 -4.71
N ASP A 74 6.65 21.15 -5.13
CA ASP A 74 6.87 21.71 -6.47
C ASP A 74 7.02 20.64 -7.57
N GLU A 75 7.39 19.41 -7.22
CA GLU A 75 7.54 18.29 -8.17
C GLU A 75 6.18 17.67 -8.55
N ALA A 76 5.17 17.80 -7.67
CA ALA A 76 3.84 17.24 -7.88
C ALA A 76 2.73 18.20 -7.40
N PRO A 77 2.65 19.44 -7.92
CA PRO A 77 1.83 20.51 -7.35
C PRO A 77 0.34 20.16 -7.28
N PHE A 78 -0.18 19.45 -8.28
CA PHE A 78 -1.57 18.98 -8.26
C PHE A 78 -1.82 18.00 -7.10
N MET A 79 -0.97 16.98 -6.93
CA MET A 79 -1.12 15.99 -5.86
C MET A 79 -0.93 16.63 -4.48
N SER A 80 0.05 17.53 -4.35
CA SER A 80 0.31 18.30 -3.13
C SER A 80 -0.89 19.15 -2.72
N SER A 81 -1.59 19.75 -3.70
CA SER A 81 -2.81 20.54 -3.44
C SER A 81 -3.96 19.72 -2.83
N LEU A 82 -3.95 18.40 -3.00
CA LEU A 82 -4.98 17.48 -2.51
C LEU A 82 -4.68 16.95 -1.09
N LEU A 83 -3.50 17.24 -0.52
CA LEU A 83 -3.14 16.71 0.80
C LEU A 83 -4.15 17.13 1.87
N GLY A 84 -4.59 18.39 1.88
CA GLY A 84 -5.58 18.87 2.87
C GLY A 84 -6.97 18.24 2.74
N SER A 85 -7.38 17.86 1.54
CA SER A 85 -8.69 17.22 1.28
C SER A 85 -8.63 15.69 1.23
N SER A 86 -7.44 15.10 1.43
CA SER A 86 -7.23 13.66 1.36
C SER A 86 -8.06 12.90 2.39
N ARG A 87 -8.40 11.64 2.05
CA ARG A 87 -9.20 10.73 2.88
C ARG A 87 -10.45 11.42 3.44
N GLY A 88 -11.31 11.90 2.54
CA GLY A 88 -12.59 12.49 2.92
C GLY A 88 -12.51 13.84 3.63
N GLY A 89 -11.51 14.66 3.32
CA GLY A 89 -11.32 15.96 3.97
C GLY A 89 -10.61 15.92 5.33
N THR A 90 -10.12 14.76 5.75
CA THR A 90 -9.38 14.63 7.02
C THR A 90 -7.93 15.10 6.94
N GLY A 91 -7.38 15.21 5.72
CA GLY A 91 -5.98 15.59 5.51
C GLY A 91 -4.99 14.50 5.95
N ARG A 92 -5.44 13.25 6.09
CA ARG A 92 -4.64 12.13 6.60
C ARG A 92 -4.28 11.13 5.49
N PRO A 93 -3.08 10.52 5.54
CA PRO A 93 -2.72 9.42 4.65
C PRO A 93 -3.45 8.12 5.01
N ILE A 94 -3.31 7.13 4.11
CA ILE A 94 -3.48 5.71 4.43
C ILE A 94 -2.10 5.07 4.64
N THR A 95 -2.04 3.96 5.36
CA THR A 95 -0.78 3.20 5.57
C THR A 95 -0.63 2.06 4.58
N ALA A 96 0.61 1.75 4.19
CA ALA A 96 0.93 0.47 3.56
C ALA A 96 1.07 -0.63 4.61
N GLY A 97 0.93 -1.90 4.20
CA GLY A 97 1.26 -3.04 5.06
C GLY A 97 2.75 -3.14 5.34
N TYR A 98 3.12 -4.03 6.26
CA TYR A 98 4.51 -4.42 6.48
C TYR A 98 4.73 -5.88 6.08
N PRO A 99 5.82 -6.19 5.36
CA PRO A 99 6.77 -5.27 4.73
C PRO A 99 6.17 -4.45 3.58
N ALA A 100 6.56 -3.18 3.46
CA ALA A 100 6.07 -2.26 2.41
C ALA A 100 6.78 -2.50 1.07
N THR A 101 6.66 -3.71 0.52
CA THR A 101 7.21 -4.08 -0.79
C THR A 101 6.13 -4.03 -1.87
N THR A 102 6.52 -3.84 -3.13
CA THR A 102 5.57 -3.85 -4.27
C THR A 102 4.73 -5.13 -4.30
N ALA A 103 5.35 -6.30 -4.11
CA ALA A 103 4.65 -7.59 -4.12
C ALA A 103 3.57 -7.68 -3.01
N SER A 104 3.93 -7.30 -1.79
CA SER A 104 3.00 -7.31 -0.66
C SER A 104 1.89 -6.28 -0.81
N SER A 105 2.23 -5.07 -1.23
CA SER A 105 1.26 -3.98 -1.41
C SER A 105 0.25 -4.28 -2.51
N LEU A 106 0.68 -4.76 -3.69
CA LEU A 106 -0.24 -5.11 -4.78
C LEU A 106 -1.14 -6.29 -4.43
N ALA A 107 -0.59 -7.31 -3.74
CA ALA A 107 -1.39 -8.43 -3.25
C ALA A 107 -2.43 -7.98 -2.22
N SER A 108 -2.06 -7.07 -1.31
CA SER A 108 -2.97 -6.46 -0.36
C SER A 108 -4.08 -5.65 -1.05
N VAL A 109 -3.74 -4.84 -2.07
CA VAL A 109 -4.73 -4.12 -2.90
C VAL A 109 -5.69 -5.10 -3.56
N GLY A 110 -5.17 -6.13 -4.22
CA GLY A 110 -5.99 -7.06 -5.01
C GLY A 110 -6.86 -8.01 -4.19
N THR A 111 -6.42 -8.39 -2.98
CA THR A 111 -7.13 -9.37 -2.14
C THR A 111 -7.91 -8.76 -0.98
N GLY A 112 -7.61 -7.52 -0.61
CA GLY A 112 -8.15 -6.89 0.58
C GLY A 112 -7.62 -7.46 1.91
N LEU A 113 -6.59 -8.30 1.85
CA LEU A 113 -6.00 -8.97 3.01
C LEU A 113 -4.64 -8.36 3.38
N PRO A 114 -4.18 -8.49 4.64
CA PRO A 114 -2.82 -8.12 5.01
C PRO A 114 -1.77 -9.13 4.50
N PRO A 115 -0.47 -8.74 4.46
CA PRO A 115 0.63 -9.60 3.99
C PRO A 115 0.66 -11.03 4.53
N GLY A 116 0.42 -11.19 5.84
CA GLY A 116 0.39 -12.50 6.48
C GLY A 116 -0.77 -13.39 6.06
N ALA A 117 -1.87 -12.82 5.55
CA ALA A 117 -3.08 -13.56 5.18
C ALA A 117 -3.13 -13.92 3.69
N HIS A 118 -2.62 -13.06 2.79
CA HIS A 118 -2.56 -13.40 1.36
C HIS A 118 -1.29 -14.17 0.95
N GLY A 119 -0.34 -14.39 1.87
CA GLY A 119 0.82 -15.26 1.63
C GLY A 119 1.92 -14.66 0.73
N LEU A 120 1.87 -13.35 0.47
CA LEU A 120 2.88 -12.64 -0.33
C LEU A 120 3.64 -11.59 0.52
N PRO A 121 4.40 -11.99 1.56
CA PRO A 121 4.94 -11.06 2.56
C PRO A 121 6.26 -10.36 2.16
N GLY A 122 6.78 -10.52 0.95
CA GLY A 122 7.97 -9.77 0.56
C GLY A 122 8.52 -10.11 -0.81
N TYR A 123 9.69 -9.56 -1.16
CA TYR A 123 10.32 -9.86 -2.45
C TYR A 123 10.76 -11.30 -2.56
N THR A 124 11.59 -11.79 -1.62
CA THR A 124 12.10 -13.16 -1.63
C THR A 124 11.69 -13.86 -0.35
N VAL A 125 10.86 -14.90 -0.47
CA VAL A 125 10.28 -15.61 0.67
C VAL A 125 10.57 -17.10 0.54
N ARG A 126 10.85 -17.75 1.66
CA ARG A 126 11.07 -19.20 1.72
C ARG A 126 9.71 -19.92 1.70
N ASN A 127 9.51 -20.80 0.73
CA ASN A 127 8.38 -21.73 0.75
C ASN A 127 8.60 -22.74 1.89
N PRO A 128 7.71 -22.81 2.89
CA PRO A 128 7.91 -23.68 4.06
C PRO A 128 7.90 -25.17 3.70
N ARG A 129 7.16 -25.57 2.64
CA ARG A 129 6.99 -26.96 2.21
C ARG A 129 8.16 -27.47 1.38
N THR A 130 8.68 -26.66 0.45
CA THR A 130 9.79 -27.07 -0.43
C THR A 130 11.16 -26.62 0.07
N GLY A 131 11.18 -25.63 0.96
CA GLY A 131 12.40 -24.97 1.44
C GLY A 131 13.08 -24.04 0.44
N GLY A 132 12.56 -23.94 -0.79
CA GLY A 132 13.08 -23.06 -1.84
C GLY A 132 12.76 -21.59 -1.58
N LEU A 133 13.59 -20.71 -2.12
CA LEU A 133 13.35 -19.27 -2.12
C LEU A 133 12.62 -18.87 -3.40
N MET A 134 11.58 -18.05 -3.26
CA MET A 134 10.78 -17.55 -4.38
C MET A 134 10.78 -16.02 -4.37
N ASN A 135 11.11 -15.43 -5.51
CA ASN A 135 10.83 -14.03 -5.79
C ASN A 135 9.34 -13.86 -6.13
N GLN A 136 8.58 -13.23 -5.25
CA GLN A 136 7.13 -13.09 -5.36
C GLN A 136 6.70 -12.00 -6.36
N LEU A 137 7.53 -10.99 -6.61
CA LEU A 137 7.24 -9.97 -7.63
C LEU A 137 7.43 -10.53 -9.05
N ARG A 138 8.51 -11.27 -9.27
CA ARG A 138 8.84 -11.89 -10.56
C ARG A 138 8.18 -13.25 -10.77
N TRP A 139 7.51 -13.76 -9.75
CA TRP A 139 6.95 -15.11 -9.70
C TRP A 139 7.97 -16.20 -10.11
N SER A 140 9.17 -16.15 -9.51
CA SER A 140 10.32 -16.95 -9.93
C SER A 140 11.06 -17.60 -8.75
N PRO A 141 11.35 -18.92 -8.77
CA PRO A 141 10.91 -19.87 -9.79
C PRO A 141 9.38 -20.00 -9.80
N TRP A 142 8.83 -20.46 -10.93
CA TRP A 142 7.40 -20.72 -11.03
C TRP A 142 6.96 -21.61 -9.86
N THR A 143 5.96 -21.16 -9.13
CA THR A 143 5.34 -21.90 -8.04
C THR A 143 3.84 -21.89 -8.28
N GLU A 144 3.24 -23.07 -8.28
CA GLU A 144 1.79 -23.24 -8.34
C GLU A 144 1.14 -22.51 -7.16
N PRO A 145 0.22 -21.55 -7.36
CA PRO A 145 -0.35 -20.74 -6.28
C PRO A 145 -1.09 -21.55 -5.21
N ARG A 146 -1.55 -22.76 -5.56
CA ARG A 146 -2.27 -23.66 -4.65
C ARG A 146 -1.39 -24.68 -3.95
N ALA A 147 -0.10 -24.72 -4.28
CA ALA A 147 0.77 -25.80 -3.86
C ALA A 147 1.33 -25.56 -2.46
#